data_AF-A0A352RTD7-F1
#
_entry.id   AF-A0A352RTD7-F1
#
_cell.length_a   1.000
_cell.length_b   1.000
_cell.length_c   1.000
_cell.angle_alpha   90.00
_cell.angle_beta   90.00
_cell.angle_gamma   90.00
#
_symmetry.space_group_name_H-M   'P 1'
#
loop_
_entity.id
_entity.type
_entity.pdbx_description
1 polymer ?
#
loop_
_entity_poly.entity_id
_entity_poly.type
_entity_poly.pdbx_seq_one_letter_code
_entity_poly.pdbx_strand_id
1 'polypeptide(L)'
;CTGGIRCEKAAIHMQEVGIDHVYQLEGGILKYFEEVGGSHYNGDCFVFDYRTALNPNLEPAGPVQCFACRAVVTPEEQQHPKYVVGKSCPHCTDTATQAAA
;
A
#
# COMPACT_ATOMS: atom_id res chain seq x y z
N CYS A 1 -2.96 0.30 -11.24
CA CYS A 1 -3.00 -0.27 -9.87
C CYS A 1 -1.64 -0.87 -9.53
N THR A 2 -1.40 -1.37 -8.30
CA THR A 2 -0.07 -1.86 -7.84
C THR A 2 0.63 -2.78 -8.85
N GLY A 3 -0.02 -3.87 -9.29
CA GLY A 3 0.57 -4.86 -10.21
C GLY A 3 -0.26 -5.13 -11.46
N GLY A 4 -1.04 -4.16 -11.95
CA GLY A 4 -1.78 -4.27 -13.22
C GLY A 4 -3.12 -5.02 -13.17
N ILE A 5 -3.25 -6.13 -12.44
CA ILE A 5 -4.42 -7.05 -12.53
C ILE A 5 -5.82 -6.41 -12.38
N ARG A 6 -5.97 -5.36 -11.55
CA ARG A 6 -7.27 -4.65 -11.43
C ARG A 6 -7.57 -3.82 -12.67
N CYS A 7 -6.55 -3.27 -13.32
CA CYS A 7 -6.69 -2.50 -14.54
C CYS A 7 -7.07 -3.40 -15.73
N GLU A 8 -6.56 -4.63 -15.81
CA GLU A 8 -6.96 -5.58 -16.86
C GLU A 8 -8.46 -5.84 -16.85
N LYS A 9 -9.04 -6.03 -15.67
CA LYS A 9 -10.50 -6.20 -15.51
C LYS A 9 -11.27 -4.90 -15.74
N ALA A 10 -10.79 -3.80 -15.16
CA ALA A 10 -11.45 -2.50 -15.28
C ALA A 10 -11.46 -2.01 -16.72
N ALA A 11 -10.39 -2.23 -17.48
CA ALA A 11 -10.29 -1.77 -18.86
C ALA A 11 -11.33 -2.43 -19.76
N ILE A 12 -11.53 -3.74 -19.62
CA ILE A 12 -12.58 -4.50 -20.32
C ILE A 12 -13.95 -3.93 -19.97
N HIS A 13 -14.24 -3.77 -18.67
CA HIS A 13 -15.52 -3.23 -18.24
C HIS A 13 -15.78 -1.81 -18.77
N MET A 14 -14.76 -0.95 -18.79
CA MET A 14 -14.85 0.42 -19.32
C MET A 14 -15.17 0.42 -20.82
N GLN A 15 -14.57 -0.49 -21.59
CA GLN A 15 -14.88 -0.66 -23.01
C GLN A 15 -16.33 -1.15 -23.21
N GLU A 16 -16.79 -2.10 -22.39
CA GLU A 16 -18.17 -2.62 -22.46
C GLU A 16 -19.24 -1.56 -22.19
N VAL A 17 -18.95 -0.58 -21.32
CA VAL A 17 -19.86 0.55 -21.05
C VAL A 17 -19.69 1.72 -22.03
N GLY A 18 -18.91 1.54 -23.10
CA GLY A 18 -18.80 2.49 -24.22
C GLY A 18 -17.75 3.58 -24.05
N ILE A 19 -16.70 3.36 -23.26
CA ILE A 19 -15.56 4.28 -23.18
C ILE A 19 -14.55 3.91 -24.28
N ASP A 20 -14.40 4.79 -25.28
CA ASP A 20 -13.60 4.51 -26.49
C ASP A 20 -12.08 4.48 -26.24
N HIS A 21 -11.59 5.30 -25.32
CA HIS A 21 -10.15 5.50 -25.10
C HIS A 21 -9.74 5.10 -23.68
N VAL A 22 -9.50 3.79 -23.50
CA VAL A 22 -9.08 3.22 -22.23
C VAL A 22 -7.60 2.83 -22.30
N TYR A 23 -6.81 3.37 -21.38
CA TYR A 23 -5.38 3.07 -21.27
C TYR A 23 -5.07 2.51 -19.89
N GLN A 24 -4.09 1.61 -19.82
CA GLN A 24 -3.59 1.07 -18.58
C GLN A 24 -2.07 1.07 -18.55
N LEU A 25 -1.53 1.18 -17.34
CA LEU A 25 -0.11 0.97 -17.09
C LEU A 25 0.17 -0.54 -17.09
N GLU A 26 0.87 -1.02 -18.11
CA GLU A 26 1.26 -2.43 -18.22
C GLU A 26 2.16 -2.82 -17.03
N GLY A 27 1.85 -3.95 -16.36
CA GLY A 27 2.55 -4.37 -15.13
C GLY A 27 2.29 -3.51 -13.89
N GLY A 28 1.56 -2.39 -14.01
CA GLY A 28 1.21 -1.52 -12.89
C GLY A 28 2.36 -0.69 -12.33
N ILE A 29 2.14 -0.14 -11.14
CA ILE A 29 3.08 0.80 -10.48
C ILE A 29 4.44 0.14 -10.20
N LEU A 30 4.48 -1.14 -9.86
CA LEU A 30 5.75 -1.82 -9.56
C LEU A 30 6.63 -1.99 -10.80
N LYS A 31 6.05 -2.35 -11.96
CA LYS A 31 6.81 -2.37 -13.23
C LYS A 31 7.25 -0.97 -13.65
N TYR A 32 6.42 0.05 -13.39
CA TYR A 32 6.82 1.45 -13.61
C TYR A 32 8.02 1.87 -12.76
N PHE A 33 8.05 1.51 -11.48
CA PHE A 33 9.22 1.76 -10.63
C PHE A 33 10.47 1.03 -11.14
N GLU A 34 10.34 -0.21 -11.62
CA GLU A 34 11.44 -0.98 -12.21
C GLU A 34 12.03 -0.32 -13.47
N GLU A 35 11.17 0.17 -14.37
CA GLU A 35 11.59 0.67 -15.69
C GLU A 35 11.92 2.17 -15.70
N VAL A 36 11.26 2.96 -14.84
CA VAL A 36 11.26 4.43 -14.88
C VAL A 36 11.67 5.07 -13.55
N GLY A 37 11.57 4.33 -12.43
CA GLY A 37 11.77 4.86 -11.09
C GLY A 37 10.60 5.72 -10.61
N GLY A 38 10.88 6.74 -9.79
CA GLY A 38 9.87 7.55 -9.10
C GLY A 38 9.36 8.77 -9.84
N SER A 39 9.74 8.97 -11.11
CA SER A 39 9.31 10.13 -11.88
C SER A 39 7.78 10.22 -11.89
N HIS A 40 7.22 11.41 -11.67
CA HIS A 40 5.77 11.64 -11.66
C HIS A 40 4.95 10.78 -10.66
N TYR A 41 5.60 10.11 -9.71
CA TYR A 41 4.95 9.39 -8.61
C TYR A 41 5.29 10.07 -7.28
N ASN A 42 4.28 10.23 -6.42
CA ASN A 42 4.43 10.89 -5.13
C ASN A 42 4.20 9.89 -3.99
N GLY A 43 5.21 9.71 -3.13
CA GLY A 43 5.17 8.81 -1.99
C GLY A 43 5.55 7.37 -2.32
N ASP A 44 5.00 6.43 -1.57
CA ASP A 44 5.30 5.00 -1.67
C ASP A 44 4.11 4.21 -2.26
N CYS A 45 4.36 3.01 -2.79
CA CYS A 45 3.34 2.13 -3.34
C CYS A 45 2.91 1.07 -2.32
N PHE A 46 1.66 1.12 -1.88
CA PHE A 46 1.12 0.11 -0.96
C PHE A 46 1.13 -1.30 -1.57
N VAL A 47 1.61 -2.26 -0.79
CA VAL A 47 1.65 -3.70 -1.12
C VAL A 47 0.90 -4.50 -0.05
N PHE A 48 0.26 -5.58 -0.49
CA PHE A 48 -0.62 -6.40 0.35
C PHE A 48 0.14 -7.50 1.09
N ASP A 49 1.23 -7.13 1.77
CA ASP A 49 2.03 -8.01 2.61
C ASP A 49 2.68 -7.23 3.76
N TYR A 50 3.53 -7.89 4.54
CA TYR A 50 4.16 -7.32 5.74
C TYR A 50 5.00 -6.07 5.49
N ARG A 51 5.44 -5.81 4.25
CA ARG A 51 6.21 -4.62 3.89
C ARG A 51 5.38 -3.35 3.92
N THR A 52 4.04 -3.44 3.88
CA THR A 52 3.08 -2.33 3.83
C THR A 52 3.19 -1.48 2.56
N ALA A 53 4.36 -0.96 2.22
CA ALA A 53 4.60 -0.21 1.00
C ALA A 53 6.05 -0.39 0.49
N LEU A 54 6.25 -0.10 -0.79
CA LEU A 54 7.57 -0.03 -1.41
C LEU A 54 7.84 1.39 -1.92
N ASN A 55 9.07 1.86 -1.75
CA ASN A 55 9.52 3.11 -2.34
C ASN A 55 9.74 2.94 -3.87
N PRO A 56 10.03 4.03 -4.60
CA PRO A 56 10.31 3.94 -6.05
C PRO A 56 11.55 3.12 -6.45
N ASN A 57 12.42 2.76 -5.51
CA ASN A 57 13.54 1.84 -5.72
C ASN A 57 13.16 0.37 -5.44
N LEU A 58 11.87 0.07 -5.24
CA LEU A 58 11.33 -1.24 -4.90
C LEU A 58 11.81 -1.79 -3.54
N GLU A 59 12.23 -0.91 -2.63
CA GLU A 59 12.64 -1.27 -1.27
C GLU A 59 11.48 -1.03 -0.28
N PRO A 60 11.37 -1.81 0.81
CA PRO A 60 10.38 -1.56 1.86
C PRO A 60 10.40 -0.11 2.34
N ALA A 61 9.23 0.53 2.36
CA ALA A 61 9.07 1.85 2.93
C ALA A 61 9.20 1.80 4.47
N GLY A 62 9.58 2.92 5.08
CA GLY A 62 9.75 3.02 6.53
C GLY A 62 8.44 2.87 7.32
N PRO A 63 7.37 3.61 6.97
CA PRO A 63 6.09 3.49 7.67
C PRO A 63 5.43 2.13 7.43
N VAL A 64 4.91 1.53 8.51
CA VAL A 64 4.21 0.24 8.46
C VAL A 64 2.76 0.37 8.92
N GLN A 65 1.91 -0.58 8.55
CA GLN A 65 0.53 -0.61 9.01
C GLN A 65 0.42 -1.41 10.32
N CYS A 66 -0.22 -0.84 11.34
CA CYS A 66 -0.54 -1.56 12.57
C CYS A 66 -1.52 -2.70 12.29
N PHE A 67 -1.19 -3.90 12.78
CA PHE A 67 -2.04 -5.08 12.62
C PHE A 67 -3.44 -4.92 13.26
N ALA A 68 -3.52 -4.33 14.46
CA ALA A 68 -4.79 -4.21 15.19
C ALA A 68 -5.70 -3.09 14.67
N CYS A 69 -5.17 -1.87 14.51
CA CYS A 69 -5.99 -0.69 14.21
C CYS A 69 -5.81 -0.14 12.79
N ARG A 70 -4.92 -0.72 11.98
CA ARG A 70 -4.61 -0.28 10.61
C ARG A 70 -4.03 1.13 10.48
N ALA A 71 -3.69 1.79 11.60
CA ALA A 71 -2.97 3.06 11.60
C ALA A 71 -1.61 2.91 10.92
N VAL A 72 -1.18 3.97 10.24
CA VAL A 72 0.21 4.10 9.77
C VAL A 72 1.07 4.38 10.99
N VAL A 73 2.13 3.60 11.16
CA VAL A 73 3.09 3.70 12.26
C VAL A 73 4.43 4.14 11.67
N THR A 74 4.84 5.36 11.99
CA THR A 74 6.11 5.93 11.51
C THR A 74 7.31 5.19 12.11
N PRO A 75 8.51 5.27 11.49
CA PRO A 75 9.72 4.67 12.07
C PRO A 75 10.05 5.14 13.49
N GLU A 76 9.66 6.36 13.86
CA GLU A 76 9.82 6.88 15.22
C GLU A 76 8.82 6.23 16.19
N GLU A 77 7.56 6.13 15.80
CA GLU A 77 6.52 5.45 16.60
C GLU A 77 6.77 3.95 16.76
N GLN A 78 7.45 3.33 15.80
CA GLN A 78 7.89 1.93 15.89
C GLN A 78 8.91 1.70 17.02
N GLN A 79 9.59 2.74 17.50
CA GLN A 79 10.51 2.64 18.65
C GLN A 79 9.79 2.75 20.00
N HIS A 80 8.51 3.14 20.00
CA HIS A 80 7.77 3.35 21.23
C HIS A 80 7.51 2.01 21.95
N PRO A 81 7.61 1.92 23.31
CA PRO A 81 7.41 0.67 24.05
C PRO A 81 6.05 -0.01 23.86
N LYS A 82 5.05 0.75 23.41
CA LYS A 82 3.69 0.28 23.09
C LYS A 82 3.55 -0.33 21.69
N TYR A 83 4.58 -0.21 20.85
CA TYR A 83 4.63 -0.86 19.55
C TYR A 83 5.09 -2.31 19.71
N VAL A 84 4.24 -3.23 19.30
CA VAL A 84 4.55 -4.66 19.26
C VAL A 84 4.22 -5.15 17.87
N VAL A 85 5.25 -5.55 17.12
CA VAL A 85 5.13 -6.02 15.73
C VAL A 85 4.03 -7.08 15.63
N GLY A 86 3.13 -6.89 14.67
CA GLY A 86 2.00 -7.80 14.43
C GLY A 86 0.91 -7.81 15.51
N LYS A 87 0.96 -6.93 16.52
CA LYS A 87 -0.01 -6.90 17.61
C LYS A 87 -0.60 -5.52 17.88
N SER A 88 0.21 -4.51 18.15
CA SER A 88 -0.27 -3.21 18.62
C SER A 88 0.65 -2.06 18.25
N CYS A 89 0.11 -0.84 18.32
CA CYS A 89 0.89 0.39 18.17
C CYS A 89 0.45 1.42 19.23
N PRO A 90 1.21 2.52 19.40
CA PRO A 90 0.88 3.57 20.38
C PRO A 90 -0.53 4.16 20.20
N HIS A 91 -1.08 4.13 18.99
CA HIS A 91 -2.42 4.65 18.67
C HIS A 91 -3.58 3.76 19.16
N CYS A 92 -3.33 2.47 19.46
CA CYS A 92 -4.38 1.52 19.79
C CYS A 92 -4.20 0.75 21.10
N THR A 93 -3.05 0.88 21.75
CA THR A 93 -2.76 0.20 23.02
C THR A 93 -3.64 0.66 24.17
N ASP A 94 -4.10 1.91 24.17
CA ASP A 94 -5.00 2.45 25.20
C ASP A 94 -6.49 2.24 24.82
N THR A 95 -6.76 1.74 23.61
CA THR A 95 -8.08 1.40 23.06
C THR A 95 -8.26 -0.10 22.89
N ALA A 96 -7.46 -0.92 23.55
CA ALA A 96 -7.50 -2.38 23.52
C ALA A 96 -8.82 -2.92 24.09
N THR A 97 -9.94 -2.77 23.38
CA THR A 97 -11.21 -3.44 23.71
C THR A 97 -12.14 -3.71 22.52
N GLN A 98 -11.88 -3.26 21.29
CA GLN A 98 -12.82 -3.56 20.19
C GLN A 98 -12.14 -3.85 18.85
N ALA A 99 -11.82 -5.12 18.61
CA ALA A 99 -12.01 -5.80 17.33
C ALA A 99 -11.42 -7.23 17.39
N ALA A 100 -12.13 -8.13 18.07
CA ALA A 100 -12.05 -9.57 17.82
C ALA A 100 -13.50 -10.07 17.83
N ALA A 101 -14.14 -10.04 16.67
CA ALA A 101 -15.41 -10.71 16.38
C ALA A 101 -15.40 -11.11 14.90
#